data_AF-A0A6G0VH05-F1
#
_entry.id   AF-A0A6G0VH05-F1
#
_cell.length_a   1.000
_cell.length_b   1.000
_cell.length_c   1.000
_cell.angle_alpha   90.00
_cell.angle_beta   90.00
_cell.angle_gamma   90.00
#
_symmetry.space_group_name_H-M   'P 1'
#
loop_
_entity.id
_entity.type
_entity.pdbx_description
1 polymer ?
#
loop_
_entity_poly.entity_id
_entity_poly.type
_entity_poly.pdbx_seq_one_letter_code
_entity_poly.pdbx_strand_id
1 'polypeptide(L)'
;IIKELLSLSNGDYKLAYKLSERHILVEGTSRMNVKLAAQFFSNTVANAITYCGGIGLLDSFNYKDAVECIKLVNDWFDLHNTQHKYDKGLPSYGLDIEKQNELLMKMNAFCLAMRVNLNGKPSSKLLPFQKGIIISNNSLMKLYEDMKEKYDISYMTSRKLNQDVLENAFSYIKGMTESASNCITALDFKYCLRLYILGKHSTSVFSSNKNTEDGTDKNLLDENICLTGDFLQNNEDLFDETANQSELGENLALMPNESLDLLQHFEMSV
;
A
#
# COMPACT_ATOMS: atom_id res chain seq x y z
N ILE A 1 -8.00 6.95 -28.72
CA ILE A 1 -8.88 6.86 -27.53
C ILE A 1 -8.64 7.94 -26.47
N ILE A 2 -7.70 7.82 -25.51
CA ILE A 2 -7.66 8.77 -24.37
C ILE A 2 -7.29 10.20 -24.81
N LYS A 3 -6.35 10.34 -25.75
CA LYS A 3 -6.01 11.65 -26.36
C LYS A 3 -7.22 12.26 -27.10
N GLU A 4 -7.94 11.46 -27.87
CA GLU A 4 -9.19 11.89 -28.53
C GLU A 4 -10.23 12.33 -27.50
N LEU A 5 -10.43 11.55 -26.43
CA LEU A 5 -11.36 11.88 -25.35
C LEU A 5 -11.04 13.23 -24.69
N LEU A 6 -9.74 13.54 -24.51
CA LEU A 6 -9.31 14.85 -24.02
C LEU A 6 -9.64 15.96 -25.02
N SER A 7 -9.40 15.76 -26.32
CA SER A 7 -9.70 16.76 -27.36
C SER A 7 -11.20 17.04 -27.53
N LEU A 8 -12.06 16.08 -27.21
CA LEU A 8 -13.52 16.26 -27.23
C LEU A 8 -14.02 17.11 -26.05
N SER A 9 -13.25 17.21 -24.97
CA SER A 9 -13.64 17.91 -23.75
C SER A 9 -13.24 19.39 -23.76
N ASN A 10 -13.92 20.17 -24.63
CA ASN A 10 -13.75 21.63 -24.71
C ASN A 10 -14.73 22.34 -23.76
N GLY A 11 -14.20 23.06 -22.76
CA GLY A 11 -14.97 23.87 -21.79
C GLY A 11 -14.88 23.37 -20.33
N ASP A 12 -15.61 24.03 -19.43
CA ASP A 12 -15.64 23.71 -17.99
C ASP A 12 -16.42 22.41 -17.67
N TYR A 13 -17.37 22.05 -18.52
CA TYR A 13 -18.18 20.83 -18.37
C TYR A 13 -17.59 19.68 -19.21
N LYS A 14 -16.71 18.90 -18.58
CA LYS A 14 -15.99 17.79 -19.24
C LYS A 14 -16.60 16.44 -18.87
N LEU A 15 -16.84 15.56 -19.86
CA LEU A 15 -17.27 14.18 -19.61
C LEU A 15 -16.27 13.41 -18.75
N ALA A 16 -14.98 13.55 -19.04
CA ALA A 16 -13.89 12.94 -18.28
C ALA A 16 -13.15 14.01 -17.45
N TYR A 17 -13.87 14.73 -16.59
CA TYR A 17 -13.35 15.88 -15.83
C TYR A 17 -12.10 15.60 -14.97
N LYS A 18 -11.86 14.34 -14.59
CA LYS A 18 -10.65 13.95 -13.84
C LYS A 18 -9.42 13.87 -14.72
N LEU A 19 -9.56 13.67 -16.02
CA LEU A 19 -8.44 13.52 -16.95
C LEU A 19 -7.87 14.87 -17.36
N SER A 20 -6.56 14.87 -17.52
CA SER A 20 -5.78 15.99 -18.03
C SER A 20 -4.57 15.47 -18.79
N GLU A 21 -3.83 16.34 -19.47
CA GLU A 21 -2.58 15.96 -20.15
C GLU A 21 -1.57 15.30 -19.20
N ARG A 22 -1.56 15.66 -17.92
CA ARG A 22 -0.70 15.06 -16.88
C ARG A 22 -0.92 13.56 -16.68
N HIS A 23 -2.08 13.04 -17.08
CA HIS A 23 -2.39 11.61 -17.02
C HIS A 23 -1.75 10.83 -18.17
N ILE A 24 -1.41 11.51 -19.28
CA ILE A 24 -0.81 10.90 -20.47
C ILE A 24 0.69 11.19 -20.50
N LEU A 25 1.08 12.44 -20.25
CA LEU A 25 2.45 12.91 -20.22
C LEU A 25 2.97 12.83 -18.77
N VAL A 26 3.37 11.62 -18.38
CA VAL A 26 3.80 11.35 -17.00
C VAL A 26 5.29 11.64 -16.84
N GLU A 27 5.59 12.80 -16.24
CA GLU A 27 6.96 13.31 -16.06
C GLU A 27 7.37 13.48 -14.59
N GLY A 28 8.67 13.31 -14.32
CA GLY A 28 9.27 13.54 -13.01
C GLY A 28 8.56 12.80 -11.86
N THR A 29 8.23 13.53 -10.80
CA THR A 29 7.54 13.03 -9.60
C THR A 29 6.12 12.54 -9.88
N SER A 30 5.51 12.92 -11.00
CA SER A 30 4.16 12.45 -11.37
C SER A 30 4.13 10.94 -11.64
N ARG A 31 5.28 10.31 -11.93
CA ARG A 31 5.40 8.85 -12.10
C ARG A 31 5.13 8.06 -10.82
N MET A 32 5.33 8.67 -9.66
CA MET A 32 5.07 8.07 -8.35
C MET A 32 3.65 8.40 -7.84
N ASN A 33 2.88 9.19 -8.59
CA ASN A 33 1.58 9.66 -8.13
C ASN A 33 0.47 8.64 -8.44
N VAL A 34 0.22 7.75 -7.49
CA VAL A 34 -0.82 6.70 -7.57
C VAL A 34 -2.20 7.29 -7.85
N LYS A 35 -2.50 8.52 -7.41
CA LYS A 35 -3.78 9.19 -7.67
C LYS A 35 -4.02 9.41 -9.17
N LEU A 36 -2.99 9.79 -9.93
CA LEU A 36 -3.13 9.97 -11.39
C LEU A 36 -3.45 8.64 -12.08
N ALA A 37 -2.78 7.56 -11.67
CA ALA A 37 -3.05 6.23 -12.21
C ALA A 37 -4.48 5.75 -11.86
N ALA A 38 -4.90 5.89 -10.60
CA ALA A 38 -6.24 5.52 -10.16
C ALA A 38 -7.34 6.34 -10.85
N GLN A 39 -7.09 7.63 -11.12
CA GLN A 39 -8.03 8.46 -11.89
C GLN A 39 -8.10 8.03 -13.36
N PHE A 40 -6.97 7.69 -13.97
CA PHE A 40 -6.90 7.18 -15.34
C PHE A 40 -7.71 5.90 -15.52
N PHE A 41 -7.51 4.94 -14.62
CA PHE A 41 -8.21 3.64 -14.65
C PHE A 41 -9.60 3.68 -14.00
N SER A 42 -10.24 4.84 -13.86
CA SER A 42 -11.51 4.92 -13.12
C SER A 42 -12.74 4.50 -13.93
N ASN A 43 -13.75 3.99 -13.23
CA ASN A 43 -15.08 3.73 -13.80
C ASN A 43 -15.70 4.95 -14.52
N THR A 44 -15.44 6.17 -14.03
CA THR A 44 -15.88 7.41 -14.69
C THR A 44 -15.27 7.59 -16.08
N VAL A 45 -13.98 7.23 -16.25
CA VAL A 45 -13.29 7.30 -17.55
C VAL A 45 -13.83 6.24 -18.50
N ALA A 46 -14.03 5.00 -18.01
CA ALA A 46 -14.62 3.93 -18.80
C ALA A 46 -16.02 4.29 -19.33
N ASN A 47 -16.86 4.91 -18.50
CA ASN A 47 -18.20 5.34 -18.91
C ASN A 47 -18.13 6.47 -19.95
N ALA A 48 -17.21 7.43 -19.80
CA ALA A 48 -17.01 8.48 -20.80
C ALA A 48 -16.58 7.91 -22.16
N ILE A 49 -15.63 6.96 -22.19
CA ILE A 49 -15.21 6.27 -23.42
C ILE A 49 -16.38 5.50 -24.03
N THR A 50 -17.16 4.79 -23.21
CA THR A 50 -18.33 4.02 -23.67
C THR A 50 -19.35 4.94 -24.35
N TYR A 51 -19.67 6.07 -23.72
CA TYR A 51 -20.61 7.05 -24.26
C TYR A 51 -20.10 7.60 -25.60
N CYS A 52 -18.88 8.17 -25.62
CA CYS A 52 -18.31 8.76 -26.83
C CYS A 52 -18.17 7.75 -27.97
N GLY A 53 -17.79 6.50 -27.68
CA GLY A 53 -17.73 5.43 -28.67
C GLY A 53 -19.11 5.01 -29.20
N GLY A 54 -20.13 5.02 -28.34
CA GLY A 54 -21.51 4.69 -28.72
C GLY A 54 -22.17 5.72 -29.65
N ILE A 55 -21.82 7.00 -29.49
CA ILE A 55 -22.31 8.08 -30.36
C ILE A 55 -21.38 8.35 -31.57
N GLY A 56 -20.34 7.53 -31.77
CA GLY A 56 -19.45 7.63 -32.93
C GLY A 56 -18.45 8.79 -32.88
N LEU A 57 -18.14 9.34 -31.70
CA LEU A 57 -17.13 10.39 -31.53
C LEU A 57 -15.70 9.85 -31.36
N LEU A 58 -15.53 8.55 -31.22
CA LEU A 58 -14.22 7.90 -31.17
C LEU A 58 -14.00 7.11 -32.46
N ASP A 59 -12.99 7.50 -33.23
CA ASP A 59 -12.64 6.85 -34.51
C ASP A 59 -12.05 5.45 -34.32
N SER A 60 -11.62 5.12 -33.10
CA SER A 60 -10.92 3.88 -32.79
C SER A 60 -11.88 2.69 -32.64
N PHE A 61 -11.69 1.64 -33.44
CA PHE A 61 -12.46 0.39 -33.37
C PHE A 61 -12.31 -0.40 -32.05
N ASN A 62 -11.30 -0.09 -31.23
CA ASN A 62 -10.97 -0.82 -30.00
C ASN A 62 -11.40 -0.11 -28.70
N TYR A 63 -12.33 0.84 -28.74
CA TYR A 63 -12.81 1.52 -27.52
C TYR A 63 -13.46 0.54 -26.54
N LYS A 64 -14.10 -0.53 -27.02
CA LYS A 64 -14.70 -1.56 -26.17
C LYS A 64 -13.65 -2.31 -25.35
N ASP A 65 -12.56 -2.73 -26.01
CA ASP A 65 -11.44 -3.42 -25.35
C ASP A 65 -10.77 -2.52 -24.31
N ALA A 66 -10.63 -1.22 -24.63
CA ALA A 66 -10.07 -0.24 -23.69
C ALA A 66 -10.98 -0.04 -22.48
N VAL A 67 -12.30 0.04 -22.67
CA VAL A 67 -13.29 0.12 -21.59
C VAL A 67 -13.22 -1.12 -20.70
N GLU A 68 -13.17 -2.31 -21.29
CA GLU A 68 -13.08 -3.56 -20.52
C GLU A 68 -11.80 -3.61 -19.69
N CYS A 69 -10.65 -3.26 -20.29
CA CYS A 69 -9.37 -3.18 -19.60
C CYS A 69 -9.42 -2.18 -18.42
N ILE A 70 -9.93 -0.97 -18.65
CA ILE A 70 -10.03 0.06 -17.61
C ILE A 70 -10.92 -0.41 -16.47
N LYS A 71 -12.09 -0.98 -16.76
CA LYS A 71 -13.00 -1.50 -15.72
C LYS A 71 -12.39 -2.65 -14.94
N LEU A 72 -11.73 -3.59 -15.62
CA LEU A 72 -11.05 -4.70 -14.97
C LEU A 72 -9.98 -4.21 -13.98
N VAL A 73 -9.18 -3.23 -14.38
CA VAL A 73 -8.16 -2.61 -13.50
C VAL A 73 -8.82 -1.84 -12.35
N ASN A 74 -9.89 -1.07 -12.62
CA ASN A 74 -10.64 -0.35 -11.59
C ASN A 74 -11.12 -1.30 -10.48
N ASP A 75 -11.89 -2.31 -10.88
CA ASP A 75 -12.60 -3.17 -9.95
C ASP A 75 -11.61 -4.04 -9.17
N TRP A 76 -10.55 -4.52 -9.83
CA TRP A 76 -9.44 -5.22 -9.17
C TRP A 76 -8.72 -4.32 -8.17
N PHE A 77 -8.42 -3.06 -8.53
CA PHE A 77 -7.73 -2.13 -7.65
C PHE A 77 -8.59 -1.75 -6.43
N ASP A 78 -9.88 -1.51 -6.62
CA ASP A 78 -10.81 -1.22 -5.54
C ASP A 78 -10.93 -2.42 -4.58
N LEU A 79 -10.99 -3.65 -5.10
CA LEU A 79 -11.01 -4.87 -4.28
C LEU A 79 -9.72 -5.03 -3.46
N HIS A 80 -8.55 -4.68 -4.01
CA HIS A 80 -7.26 -4.70 -3.30
C HIS A 80 -7.05 -3.52 -2.34
N ASN A 81 -8.03 -2.62 -2.21
CA ASN A 81 -7.89 -1.41 -1.40
C ASN A 81 -9.07 -1.09 -0.47
N THR A 82 -9.91 -2.09 -0.16
CA THR A 82 -11.07 -1.93 0.73
C THR A 82 -10.66 -1.63 2.17
N GLN A 83 -11.21 -0.56 2.75
CA GLN A 83 -10.88 -0.10 4.11
C GLN A 83 -11.87 -0.57 5.18
N HIS A 84 -13.13 -0.72 4.79
CA HIS A 84 -14.26 -1.07 5.66
C HIS A 84 -15.01 -2.26 5.09
N LYS A 85 -15.87 -2.89 5.92
CA LYS A 85 -16.71 -4.02 5.50
C LYS A 85 -17.41 -3.77 4.16
N TYR A 86 -17.95 -2.56 3.98
CA TYR A 86 -18.41 -2.05 2.69
C TYR A 86 -17.75 -0.69 2.44
N ASP A 87 -17.02 -0.57 1.35
CA ASP A 87 -16.31 0.65 0.96
C ASP A 87 -16.91 1.19 -0.34
N LYS A 88 -17.62 2.32 -0.25
CA LYS A 88 -18.40 2.91 -1.38
C LYS A 88 -19.37 1.91 -2.04
N GLY A 89 -19.94 1.01 -1.25
CA GLY A 89 -20.84 -0.05 -1.73
C GLY A 89 -20.13 -1.30 -2.25
N LEU A 90 -18.80 -1.30 -2.35
CA LEU A 90 -18.03 -2.50 -2.66
C LEU A 90 -17.82 -3.35 -1.39
N PRO A 91 -18.20 -4.63 -1.37
CA PRO A 91 -17.93 -5.51 -0.24
C PRO A 91 -16.42 -5.81 -0.11
N SER A 92 -15.93 -5.82 1.13
CA SER A 92 -14.61 -6.37 1.49
C SER A 92 -14.47 -7.83 1.08
N TYR A 93 -13.22 -8.27 0.90
CA TYR A 93 -12.92 -9.63 0.46
C TYR A 93 -13.45 -10.68 1.44
N GLY A 94 -14.20 -11.67 0.95
CA GLY A 94 -14.85 -12.71 1.75
C GLY A 94 -16.37 -12.61 1.86
N LEU A 95 -16.95 -11.42 1.60
CA LEU A 95 -18.40 -11.20 1.68
C LEU A 95 -19.17 -11.59 0.42
N ASP A 96 -18.51 -11.62 -0.74
CA ASP A 96 -19.07 -12.06 -2.03
C ASP A 96 -17.98 -12.86 -2.76
N ILE A 97 -17.57 -13.97 -2.15
CA ILE A 97 -16.33 -14.69 -2.48
C ILE A 97 -16.33 -15.21 -3.91
N GLU A 98 -17.49 -15.63 -4.43
CA GLU A 98 -17.64 -16.16 -5.78
C GLU A 98 -17.30 -15.08 -6.82
N LYS A 99 -17.93 -13.90 -6.73
CA LYS A 99 -17.66 -12.81 -7.67
C LYS A 99 -16.26 -12.21 -7.50
N GLN A 100 -15.79 -12.12 -6.26
CA GLN A 100 -14.46 -11.61 -5.97
C GLN A 100 -13.38 -12.53 -6.55
N ASN A 101 -13.53 -13.85 -6.39
CA ASN A 101 -12.60 -14.82 -6.99
C ASN A 101 -12.68 -14.82 -8.51
N GLU A 102 -13.87 -14.70 -9.09
CA GLU A 102 -14.04 -14.54 -10.54
C GLU A 102 -13.27 -13.32 -11.06
N LEU A 103 -13.36 -12.17 -10.38
CA LEU A 103 -12.62 -10.96 -10.72
C LEU A 103 -11.10 -11.17 -10.63
N LEU A 104 -10.61 -11.79 -9.55
CA LEU A 104 -9.18 -12.09 -9.38
C LEU A 104 -8.67 -13.04 -10.47
N MET A 105 -9.44 -14.08 -10.81
CA MET A 105 -9.11 -15.02 -11.88
C MET A 105 -9.14 -14.34 -13.26
N LYS A 106 -10.09 -13.44 -13.51
CA LYS A 106 -10.15 -12.64 -14.73
C LYS A 106 -8.91 -11.74 -14.86
N MET A 107 -8.48 -11.10 -13.78
CA MET A 107 -7.25 -10.30 -13.77
C MET A 107 -6.01 -11.19 -14.00
N ASN A 108 -5.94 -12.37 -13.38
CA ASN A 108 -4.84 -13.32 -13.62
C ASN A 108 -4.76 -13.73 -15.09
N ALA A 109 -5.88 -14.12 -15.69
CA ALA A 109 -5.96 -14.48 -17.10
C ALA A 109 -5.54 -13.31 -18.01
N PHE A 110 -6.00 -12.09 -17.70
CA PHE A 110 -5.59 -10.88 -18.40
C PHE A 110 -4.07 -10.67 -18.33
N CYS A 111 -3.46 -10.77 -17.15
CA CYS A 111 -2.01 -10.63 -16.98
C CYS A 111 -1.21 -11.69 -17.74
N LEU A 112 -1.70 -12.93 -17.83
CA LEU A 112 -1.06 -14.02 -18.57
C LEU A 112 -1.16 -13.84 -20.10
N ALA A 113 -2.31 -13.36 -20.58
CA ALA A 113 -2.57 -13.12 -21.99
C ALA A 113 -1.85 -11.86 -22.50
N MET A 114 -1.67 -10.86 -21.65
CA MET A 114 -1.05 -9.58 -22.01
C MET A 114 0.39 -9.77 -22.51
N ARG A 115 0.70 -9.13 -23.65
CA ARG A 115 2.06 -9.00 -24.18
C ARG A 115 2.49 -7.54 -24.07
N VAL A 116 3.48 -7.29 -23.22
CA VAL A 116 3.99 -5.95 -22.99
C VAL A 116 5.05 -5.63 -24.03
N ASN A 117 4.89 -4.52 -24.73
CA ASN A 117 5.86 -4.05 -25.69
C ASN A 117 6.98 -3.28 -24.95
N LEU A 118 8.20 -3.80 -25.04
CA LEU A 118 9.41 -3.15 -24.54
C LEU A 118 10.24 -2.67 -25.73
N ASN A 119 10.41 -1.35 -25.86
CA ASN A 119 11.23 -0.73 -26.91
C ASN A 119 10.89 -1.18 -28.33
N GLY A 120 9.60 -1.35 -28.63
CA GLY A 120 9.11 -1.73 -29.96
C GLY A 120 9.05 -3.25 -30.20
N LYS A 121 9.45 -4.09 -29.24
CA LYS A 121 9.36 -5.56 -29.34
C LYS A 121 8.46 -6.13 -28.24
N PRO A 122 7.54 -7.05 -28.58
CA PRO A 122 6.75 -7.73 -27.56
C PRO A 122 7.67 -8.59 -26.69
N SER A 123 7.55 -8.44 -25.37
CA SER A 123 8.23 -9.32 -24.42
C SER A 123 7.67 -10.74 -24.56
N SER A 124 8.58 -11.71 -24.72
CA SER A 124 8.24 -13.14 -24.72
C SER A 124 8.02 -13.68 -23.30
N LYS A 125 8.54 -12.98 -22.28
CA LYS A 125 8.46 -13.37 -20.87
C LYS A 125 7.51 -12.44 -20.11
N LEU A 126 6.87 -12.98 -19.07
CA LEU A 126 6.11 -12.18 -18.12
C LEU A 126 7.04 -11.24 -17.35
N LEU A 127 6.68 -9.97 -17.31
CA LEU A 127 7.40 -8.95 -16.56
C LEU A 127 7.13 -9.07 -15.06
N PRO A 128 8.03 -8.53 -14.20
CA PRO A 128 7.88 -8.65 -12.75
C PRO A 128 6.53 -8.18 -12.23
N PHE A 129 5.97 -7.07 -12.75
CA PHE A 129 4.65 -6.59 -12.31
C PHE A 129 3.51 -7.56 -12.67
N GLN A 130 3.58 -8.25 -13.82
CA GLN A 130 2.57 -9.25 -14.20
C GLN A 130 2.60 -10.42 -13.21
N LYS A 131 3.81 -10.89 -12.85
CA LYS A 131 4.00 -11.92 -11.83
C LYS A 131 3.50 -11.44 -10.46
N GLY A 132 3.83 -10.20 -10.09
CA GLY A 132 3.43 -9.60 -8.82
C GLY A 132 1.91 -9.52 -8.64
N ILE A 133 1.17 -9.15 -9.69
CA ILE A 133 -0.30 -9.15 -9.67
C ILE A 133 -0.84 -10.57 -9.45
N ILE A 134 -0.33 -11.54 -10.20
CA ILE A 134 -0.77 -12.95 -10.08
C ILE A 134 -0.49 -13.51 -8.68
N ILE A 135 0.71 -13.24 -8.15
CA ILE A 135 1.10 -13.65 -6.80
C ILE A 135 0.20 -12.97 -5.77
N SER A 136 -0.07 -11.67 -5.89
CA SER A 136 -0.93 -10.93 -4.96
C SER A 136 -2.35 -11.48 -4.94
N ASN A 137 -2.91 -11.79 -6.11
CA ASN A 137 -4.25 -12.37 -6.23
C ASN A 137 -4.32 -13.76 -5.57
N ASN A 138 -3.35 -14.62 -5.87
CA ASN A 138 -3.28 -15.97 -5.30
C ASN A 138 -3.03 -15.94 -3.78
N SER A 139 -2.18 -15.01 -3.32
CA SER A 139 -1.90 -14.80 -1.90
C SER A 139 -3.15 -14.34 -1.16
N LEU A 140 -3.91 -13.38 -1.72
CA LEU A 140 -5.16 -12.90 -1.13
C LEU A 140 -6.19 -14.02 -0.93
N MET A 141 -6.37 -14.86 -1.96
CA MET A 141 -7.29 -16.01 -1.89
C MET A 141 -6.88 -16.99 -0.78
N LYS A 142 -5.61 -17.43 -0.79
CA LYS A 142 -5.10 -18.39 0.19
C LYS A 142 -5.06 -17.85 1.61
N LEU A 143 -4.68 -16.57 1.77
CA LEU A 143 -4.65 -15.90 3.06
C LEU A 143 -6.05 -15.88 3.68
N TYR A 144 -7.08 -15.59 2.90
CA TYR A 144 -8.45 -15.61 3.41
C TYR A 144 -8.91 -17.03 3.79
N GLU A 145 -8.57 -18.05 2.99
CA GLU A 145 -8.83 -19.45 3.32
C GLU A 145 -8.20 -19.83 4.66
N ASP A 146 -6.91 -19.54 4.85
CA ASP A 146 -6.18 -19.79 6.10
C ASP A 146 -6.81 -19.08 7.29
N MET A 147 -7.18 -17.81 7.12
CA MET A 147 -7.75 -17.01 8.20
C MET A 147 -9.16 -17.44 8.55
N LYS A 148 -9.95 -17.87 7.57
CA LYS A 148 -11.30 -18.40 7.77
C LYS A 148 -11.25 -19.75 8.47
N GLU A 149 -10.33 -20.63 8.09
CA GLU A 149 -10.18 -21.95 8.71
C GLU A 149 -9.69 -21.85 10.17
N LYS A 150 -8.70 -20.99 10.44
CA LYS A 150 -8.05 -20.91 11.76
C LYS A 150 -8.77 -20.01 12.76
N TYR A 151 -9.39 -18.93 12.29
CA TYR A 151 -9.91 -17.86 13.15
C TYR A 151 -11.38 -17.50 12.88
N ASP A 152 -12.07 -18.24 11.99
CA ASP A 152 -13.48 -18.03 11.62
C ASP A 152 -13.80 -16.57 11.22
N ILE A 153 -12.87 -15.93 10.48
CA ILE A 153 -13.11 -14.57 10.00
C ILE A 153 -14.15 -14.58 8.88
N SER A 154 -15.07 -13.61 8.91
CA SER A 154 -16.12 -13.46 7.89
C SER A 154 -15.68 -12.66 6.66
N TYR A 155 -14.67 -11.79 6.80
CA TYR A 155 -14.12 -10.97 5.73
C TYR A 155 -12.75 -10.39 6.09
N MET A 156 -12.04 -9.88 5.09
CA MET A 156 -10.75 -9.21 5.25
C MET A 156 -10.72 -7.87 4.50
N THR A 157 -10.19 -6.84 5.15
CA THR A 157 -9.95 -5.53 4.55
C THR A 157 -8.58 -5.52 3.88
N SER A 158 -8.56 -5.43 2.55
CA SER A 158 -7.34 -5.50 1.74
C SER A 158 -6.43 -4.27 1.86
N ARG A 159 -6.95 -3.12 2.34
CA ARG A 159 -6.13 -1.93 2.65
C ARG A 159 -4.98 -2.22 3.61
N LYS A 160 -5.12 -3.21 4.49
CA LYS A 160 -4.09 -3.59 5.47
C LYS A 160 -2.97 -4.45 4.89
N LEU A 161 -3.11 -4.90 3.64
CA LEU A 161 -2.17 -5.78 2.95
C LEU A 161 -1.24 -5.03 1.99
N ASN A 162 -1.25 -3.69 2.02
CA ASN A 162 -0.34 -2.85 1.25
C ASN A 162 0.62 -2.07 2.16
N GLN A 163 1.66 -1.50 1.55
CA GLN A 163 2.71 -0.76 2.25
C GLN A 163 2.38 0.72 2.51
N ASP A 164 1.18 1.19 2.17
CA ASP A 164 0.83 2.62 2.28
C ASP A 164 0.91 3.12 3.72
N VAL A 165 0.60 2.26 4.71
CA VAL A 165 0.74 2.62 6.13
C VAL A 165 2.19 2.94 6.47
N LEU A 166 3.13 2.18 5.91
CA LEU A 166 4.57 2.40 6.09
C LEU A 166 5.04 3.66 5.34
N GLU A 167 4.56 3.89 4.12
CA GLU A 167 4.88 5.12 3.36
C GLU A 167 4.36 6.38 4.06
N ASN A 168 3.16 6.31 4.64
CA ASN A 168 2.59 7.39 5.44
C ASN A 168 3.42 7.62 6.72
N ALA A 169 3.89 6.55 7.37
CA ALA A 169 4.77 6.66 8.53
C ALA A 169 6.10 7.35 8.16
N PHE A 170 6.72 6.99 7.04
CA PHE A 170 7.93 7.67 6.58
C PHE A 170 7.70 9.13 6.24
N SER A 171 6.56 9.45 5.60
CA SER A 171 6.18 10.83 5.30
C SER A 171 5.99 11.65 6.58
N TYR A 172 5.39 11.05 7.61
CA TYR A 172 5.23 11.67 8.92
C TYR A 172 6.59 11.92 9.60
N ILE A 173 7.45 10.89 9.69
CA ILE A 173 8.78 11.00 10.30
C ILE A 173 9.62 12.06 9.57
N LYS A 174 9.54 12.11 8.24
CA LYS A 174 10.18 13.16 7.45
C LYS A 174 9.63 14.55 7.79
N GLY A 175 8.31 14.68 7.94
CA GLY A 175 7.67 15.94 8.33
C GLY A 175 8.02 16.42 9.73
N MET A 176 8.47 15.54 10.63
CA MET A 176 8.99 15.94 11.96
C MET A 176 10.34 16.65 11.88
N THR A 177 11.09 16.49 10.79
CA THR A 177 12.34 17.23 10.60
C THR A 177 12.04 18.64 10.12
N GLU A 178 12.52 19.66 10.84
CA GLU A 178 12.43 21.07 10.42
C GLU A 178 13.38 21.42 9.25
N SER A 179 14.09 20.42 8.71
CA SER A 179 15.09 20.65 7.67
C SER A 179 14.43 21.10 6.36
N ALA A 180 14.85 22.27 5.87
CA ALA A 180 14.48 22.78 4.55
C ALA A 180 14.99 21.89 3.39
N SER A 181 15.84 20.91 3.69
CA SER A 181 16.34 19.94 2.71
C SER A 181 15.43 18.71 2.66
N ASN A 182 15.12 18.24 1.44
CA ASN A 182 14.29 17.06 1.20
C ASN A 182 14.95 15.72 1.62
N CYS A 183 16.12 15.76 2.25
CA CYS A 183 16.93 14.60 2.60
C CYS A 183 17.06 14.48 4.12
N ILE A 184 16.48 13.43 4.68
CA ILE A 184 16.66 13.07 6.09
C ILE A 184 17.95 12.25 6.22
N THR A 185 18.84 12.60 7.16
CA THR A 185 20.00 11.75 7.44
C THR A 185 19.58 10.54 8.26
N ALA A 186 20.38 9.47 8.26
CA ALA A 186 20.10 8.29 9.09
C ALA A 186 20.01 8.65 10.59
N LEU A 187 20.79 9.64 11.04
CA LEU A 187 20.79 10.12 12.41
C LEU A 187 19.50 10.90 12.74
N ASP A 188 19.07 11.79 11.84
CA ASP A 188 17.81 12.53 11.99
C ASP A 188 16.61 11.57 12.01
N PHE A 189 16.63 10.57 11.13
CA PHE A 189 15.61 9.51 11.11
C PHE A 189 15.57 8.76 12.43
N LYS A 190 16.73 8.33 12.96
CA LYS A 190 16.83 7.64 14.26
C LYS A 190 16.23 8.48 15.38
N TYR A 191 16.57 9.78 15.46
CA TYR A 191 16.05 10.65 16.50
C TYR A 191 14.55 10.94 16.35
N CYS A 192 14.06 11.21 15.13
CA CYS A 192 12.65 11.43 14.89
C CYS A 192 11.82 10.17 15.15
N LEU A 193 12.34 8.99 14.77
CA LEU A 193 11.70 7.72 15.10
C LEU A 193 11.67 7.49 16.61
N ARG A 194 12.75 7.77 17.33
CA ARG A 194 12.77 7.73 18.80
C ARG A 194 11.71 8.65 19.39
N LEU A 195 11.62 9.90 18.94
CA LEU A 195 10.60 10.85 19.38
C LEU A 195 9.18 10.41 19.01
N TYR A 196 8.98 9.75 17.86
CA TYR A 196 7.68 9.23 17.46
C TYR A 196 7.21 8.10 18.39
N ILE A 197 8.11 7.17 18.71
CA ILE A 197 7.87 6.08 19.65
C ILE A 197 7.60 6.66 21.04
N LEU A 198 8.49 7.52 21.53
CA LEU A 198 8.37 8.14 22.85
C LEU A 198 7.18 9.10 22.96
N GLY A 199 6.81 9.80 21.90
CA GLY A 199 5.71 10.77 21.92
C GLY A 199 4.35 10.09 22.02
N LYS A 200 4.15 9.01 21.26
CA LYS A 200 2.93 8.18 21.33
C LYS A 200 2.81 7.40 22.65
N HIS A 201 3.93 7.11 23.30
CA HIS A 201 4.03 6.41 24.58
C HIS A 201 4.61 7.30 25.70
N SER A 202 4.44 8.62 25.60
CA SER A 202 5.14 9.58 26.48
C SER A 202 4.70 9.46 27.93
N THR A 203 3.49 8.98 28.17
CA THR A 203 3.01 8.67 29.50
C THR A 203 3.76 7.51 30.15
N SER A 204 4.19 6.49 29.40
CA SER A 204 4.85 5.30 29.97
C SER A 204 6.37 5.47 30.16
N VAL A 205 7.03 6.35 29.41
CA VAL A 205 8.50 6.52 29.47
C VAL A 205 8.93 7.71 30.35
N PHE A 206 8.05 8.69 30.60
CA PHE A 206 8.37 9.86 31.43
C PHE A 206 7.81 9.77 32.87
N SER A 207 7.40 8.59 33.35
CA SER A 207 6.83 8.41 34.70
C SER A 207 7.88 8.19 35.80
N SER A 208 9.16 7.97 35.49
CA SER A 208 10.22 7.91 36.49
C SER A 208 10.84 9.29 36.74
N ASN A 209 10.32 9.99 37.77
CA ASN A 209 10.76 11.29 38.33
C ASN A 209 10.07 12.57 37.80
N LYS A 210 8.73 12.68 37.93
CA LYS A 210 8.04 13.99 37.84
C LYS A 210 7.88 14.62 39.23
N ASN A 211 8.10 15.94 39.32
CA ASN A 211 7.85 16.77 40.52
C ASN A 211 6.40 17.27 40.63
N THR A 212 5.47 16.71 39.87
CA THR A 212 4.05 17.13 39.83
C THR A 212 3.16 15.90 39.84
N GLU A 213 2.11 15.92 40.67
CA GLU A 213 1.10 14.86 40.78
C GLU A 213 0.33 14.67 39.46
N ASP A 214 0.05 13.42 39.12
CA ASP A 214 -0.72 13.06 37.93
C ASP A 214 -2.21 13.45 38.08
N GLY A 215 -2.78 14.00 37.02
CA GLY A 215 -4.22 14.24 36.92
C GLY A 215 -4.99 12.92 36.76
N THR A 216 -6.18 12.86 37.34
CA THR A 216 -7.07 11.68 37.47
C THR A 216 -7.64 11.10 36.17
N ASP A 217 -7.09 11.43 35.01
CA ASP A 217 -7.62 10.95 33.73
C ASP A 217 -7.10 9.55 33.43
N LYS A 218 -8.01 8.57 33.53
CA LYS A 218 -7.74 7.17 33.17
C LYS A 218 -7.43 7.08 31.68
N ASN A 219 -6.17 6.82 31.34
CA ASN A 219 -5.76 6.48 29.98
C ASN A 219 -6.57 5.28 29.48
N LEU A 220 -7.12 5.40 28.27
CA LEU A 220 -8.06 4.46 27.65
C LEU A 220 -7.38 3.20 27.08
N LEU A 221 -6.06 3.07 27.26
CA LEU A 221 -5.25 1.92 26.87
C LEU A 221 -4.41 1.51 28.07
N ASP A 222 -4.72 0.32 28.60
CA ASP A 222 -3.97 -0.31 29.68
C ASP A 222 -2.54 -0.59 29.20
N GLU A 223 -1.53 -0.24 30.00
CA GLU A 223 -0.10 -0.29 29.65
C GLU A 223 0.34 -1.71 29.26
N ASN A 224 -0.40 -2.72 29.71
CA ASN A 224 -0.22 -4.14 29.42
C ASN A 224 -0.67 -4.60 28.01
N ILE A 225 -1.24 -3.70 27.18
CA ILE A 225 -1.73 -4.07 25.83
C ILE A 225 -0.70 -3.70 24.75
N CYS A 226 0.37 -2.98 25.10
CA CYS A 226 1.35 -2.50 24.14
C CYS A 226 2.60 -3.39 24.11
N LEU A 227 2.83 -4.07 22.98
CA LEU A 227 4.08 -4.80 22.70
C LEU A 227 5.34 -3.93 22.92
N THR A 228 5.23 -2.61 22.75
CA THR A 228 6.32 -1.65 23.04
C THR A 228 6.60 -1.52 24.54
N GLY A 229 5.56 -1.59 25.38
CA GLY A 229 5.69 -1.58 26.84
C GLY A 229 6.37 -2.84 27.36
N ASP A 230 5.93 -4.01 26.90
CA ASP A 230 6.57 -5.30 27.18
C ASP A 230 8.02 -5.33 26.70
N PHE A 231 8.30 -4.79 25.51
CA PHE A 231 9.66 -4.74 24.97
C PHE A 231 10.58 -3.84 25.81
N LEU A 232 10.08 -2.70 26.30
CA LEU A 232 10.85 -1.78 27.13
C LEU A 232 11.10 -2.35 28.53
N GLN A 233 10.10 -2.97 29.17
CA GLN A 233 10.25 -3.64 30.47
C GLN A 233 11.24 -4.81 30.41
N ASN A 234 11.18 -5.62 29.34
CA ASN A 234 12.08 -6.77 29.20
C ASN A 234 13.52 -6.40 28.79
N ASN A 235 13.80 -5.13 28.47
CA ASN A 235 15.13 -4.65 28.05
C ASN A 235 15.60 -3.44 28.87
N GLU A 236 15.09 -3.23 30.09
CA GLU A 236 15.54 -2.14 30.98
C GLU A 236 17.06 -2.16 31.22
N ASP A 237 17.68 -3.35 31.25
CA ASP A 237 19.13 -3.51 31.46
C ASP A 237 19.99 -3.05 30.27
N LEU A 238 19.42 -2.83 29.08
CA LEU A 238 20.18 -2.41 27.89
C LEU A 238 20.42 -0.90 27.81
N PHE A 239 19.78 -0.10 28.67
CA PHE A 239 19.83 1.36 28.62
C PHE A 239 20.63 2.00 29.77
N ASP A 240 21.27 1.20 30.62
CA ASP A 240 22.17 1.72 31.65
C ASP A 240 23.55 2.02 31.02
N GLU A 241 23.83 3.30 30.75
CA GLU A 241 25.08 3.80 30.16
C GLU A 241 26.31 3.65 31.10
N THR A 242 26.26 2.81 32.14
CA THR A 242 27.37 2.62 33.08
C THR A 242 28.01 1.22 33.09
N ALA A 243 27.58 0.27 32.24
CA ALA A 243 28.25 -1.02 32.13
C ALA A 243 29.48 -0.97 31.20
N ASN A 244 30.66 -1.19 31.80
CA ASN A 244 31.98 -1.25 31.16
C ASN A 244 32.01 -2.10 29.87
N GLN A 245 32.79 -1.62 28.90
CA GLN A 245 33.05 -2.22 27.57
C GLN A 245 33.79 -3.59 27.57
N SER A 246 33.61 -4.48 28.55
CA SER A 246 34.36 -5.75 28.59
C SER A 246 33.55 -7.05 28.54
N GLU A 247 32.22 -7.02 28.51
CA GLU A 247 31.40 -8.25 28.40
C GLU A 247 30.26 -8.08 27.39
N LEU A 248 30.61 -7.72 26.15
CA LEU A 248 29.66 -7.68 25.02
C LEU A 248 29.83 -8.90 24.12
N GLY A 249 29.86 -10.06 24.75
CA GLY A 249 29.88 -11.36 24.09
C GLY A 249 29.15 -12.36 24.96
N GLU A 250 27.83 -12.48 24.78
CA GLU A 250 27.14 -13.79 24.79
C GLU A 250 25.60 -13.71 24.68
N ASN A 251 24.94 -12.55 24.81
CA ASN A 251 23.48 -12.48 24.68
C ASN A 251 22.99 -11.73 23.43
N LEU A 252 23.42 -12.18 22.24
CA LEU A 252 22.58 -12.00 21.06
C LEU A 252 21.49 -13.06 21.10
N ALA A 253 20.23 -12.66 21.25
CA ALA A 253 19.10 -13.49 20.91
C ALA A 253 19.30 -13.96 19.45
N LEU A 254 19.65 -15.22 19.29
CA LEU A 254 19.81 -15.89 18.01
C LEU A 254 18.47 -15.84 17.28
N MET A 255 18.34 -14.90 16.34
CA MET A 255 17.35 -14.98 15.27
C MET A 255 17.44 -16.38 14.64
N PRO A 256 16.34 -17.13 14.50
CA PRO A 256 16.37 -18.43 13.83
C PRO A 256 16.92 -18.28 12.41
N ASN A 257 17.97 -19.03 12.08
CA ASN A 257 18.69 -18.96 10.81
C ASN A 257 17.80 -19.08 9.56
N GLU A 258 16.60 -19.66 9.69
CA GLU A 258 15.61 -19.75 8.60
C GLU A 258 15.10 -18.37 8.10
N SER A 259 15.15 -17.34 8.94
CA SER A 259 14.69 -15.99 8.59
C SER A 259 15.73 -15.17 7.80
N LEU A 260 17.02 -15.48 7.95
CA LEU A 260 18.09 -14.89 7.14
C LEU A 260 18.06 -15.41 5.69
N ASP A 261 17.70 -16.68 5.52
CA ASP A 261 17.72 -17.38 4.23
C ASP A 261 16.66 -16.83 3.24
N LEU A 262 15.53 -16.33 3.76
CA LEU A 262 14.46 -15.68 3.00
C LEU A 262 14.89 -14.34 2.38
N LEU A 263 15.68 -13.55 3.12
CA LEU A 263 16.25 -12.29 2.64
C LEU A 263 17.31 -12.54 1.56
N GLN A 264 18.14 -13.57 1.74
CA GLN A 264 19.17 -13.95 0.77
C GLN A 264 18.57 -14.47 -0.55
N HIS A 265 17.45 -15.21 -0.49
CA HIS A 265 16.70 -15.62 -1.67
C HIS A 265 16.08 -14.44 -2.45
N PHE A 266 15.72 -13.36 -1.76
CA PHE A 266 15.14 -12.18 -2.39
C PHE A 266 16.19 -11.33 -3.10
N GLU A 267 17.41 -11.23 -2.55
CA GLU A 267 18.50 -10.43 -3.12
C GLU A 267 19.24 -11.13 -4.27
N MET A 268 19.27 -12.47 -4.31
CA MET A 268 19.99 -13.24 -5.32
C MET A 268 19.23 -13.46 -6.65
N SER A 269 18.01 -12.92 -6.79
CA SER A 269 17.17 -13.10 -8.00
C SER A 269 16.93 -11.84 -8.85
N VAL A 270 17.83 -10.85 -8.73
CA VAL A 270 17.92 -9.68 -9.64
C VAL A 270 18.78 -9.99 -10.86
#